data_AF-A0A1I1JVM9-F1
#
_entry.id   AF-A0A1I1JVM9-F1
#
_cell.length_a   1.000
_cell.length_b   1.000
_cell.length_c   1.000
_cell.angle_alpha   90.00
_cell.angle_beta   90.00
_cell.angle_gamma   90.00
#
_symmetry.space_group_name_H-M   'P 1'
#
loop_
_entity.id
_entity.type
_entity.pdbx_description
1 polymer ?
#
loop_
_entity_poly.entity_id
_entity_poly.type
_entity_poly.pdbx_seq_one_letter_code
_entity_poly.pdbx_strand_id
1 'polypeptide(L)'
;MNETSGTLRDHAREAVRAEVQRQAWLLFSEHGYESTTVDRIAAASGMSRRTFFRYFASKDDLVLARMVESGDAVVAALVARPAAESPWQALRASFQSIVDAQVAHADRSRALQVMLRDEPAVRATVEEWRRRWTALLTPAVAARLESAEGRAEGRAEGRAEGRAEGRADDDTRLRAEALVRSALECLESAQDAWAEREDGDLDRLVDVTMGAVAPL
;
A
#
# COMPACT_ATOMS: atom_id res chain seq x y z
N MET A 1 -5.40 -36.26 3.14
CA MET A 1 -5.69 -36.01 1.71
C MET A 1 -6.75 -34.91 1.47
N ASN A 2 -7.01 -33.97 2.40
CA ASN A 2 -8.05 -32.94 2.19
C ASN A 2 -7.51 -31.50 2.04
N GLU A 3 -6.26 -31.23 2.43
CA GLU A 3 -5.66 -29.89 2.36
C GLU A 3 -5.45 -29.41 0.91
N THR A 4 -5.01 -30.28 0.00
CA THR A 4 -4.76 -29.94 -1.41
C THR A 4 -6.03 -29.54 -2.16
N SER A 5 -7.20 -30.06 -1.76
CA SER A 5 -8.50 -29.68 -2.34
C SER A 5 -9.03 -28.36 -1.78
N GLY A 6 -8.61 -27.97 -0.57
CA GLY A 6 -8.85 -26.63 -0.03
C GLY A 6 -8.04 -25.60 -0.81
N THR A 7 -6.71 -25.76 -0.80
CA THR A 7 -5.80 -24.81 -1.45
C THR A 7 -6.09 -24.60 -2.93
N LEU A 8 -6.40 -25.65 -3.71
CA LEU A 8 -6.80 -25.50 -5.12
C LEU A 8 -8.09 -24.68 -5.31
N ARG A 9 -9.07 -24.82 -4.40
CA ARG A 9 -10.32 -24.04 -4.45
C ARG A 9 -10.09 -22.60 -4.00
N ASP A 10 -9.22 -22.38 -3.03
CA ASP A 10 -8.88 -21.05 -2.54
C ASP A 10 -8.05 -20.28 -3.59
N HIS A 11 -7.07 -20.91 -4.23
CA HIS A 11 -6.36 -20.33 -5.38
C HIS A 11 -7.28 -20.02 -6.56
N ALA A 12 -8.21 -20.93 -6.90
CA ALA A 12 -9.21 -20.66 -7.94
C ALA A 12 -10.19 -19.53 -7.54
N ARG A 13 -10.53 -19.41 -6.25
CA ARG A 13 -11.34 -18.31 -5.72
C ARG A 13 -10.59 -16.98 -5.84
N GLU A 14 -9.31 -16.93 -5.49
CA GLU A 14 -8.51 -15.70 -5.56
C GLU A 14 -8.21 -15.28 -7.00
N ALA A 15 -7.92 -16.21 -7.90
CA ALA A 15 -7.76 -15.91 -9.33
C ALA A 15 -9.02 -15.25 -9.92
N VAL A 16 -10.22 -15.69 -9.53
CA VAL A 16 -11.48 -15.04 -9.94
C VAL A 16 -11.66 -13.66 -9.28
N ARG A 17 -11.24 -13.48 -8.03
CA ARG A 17 -11.27 -12.16 -7.36
C ARG A 17 -10.37 -11.16 -8.08
N ALA A 18 -9.12 -11.54 -8.35
CA ALA A 18 -8.13 -10.72 -9.05
C ALA A 18 -8.61 -10.33 -10.46
N GLU A 19 -9.22 -11.25 -11.21
CA GLU A 19 -9.75 -10.95 -12.54
C GLU A 19 -10.93 -9.95 -12.49
N VAL A 20 -11.90 -10.15 -11.59
CA VAL A 20 -13.04 -9.21 -11.42
C VAL A 20 -12.55 -7.83 -11.01
N GLN A 21 -11.56 -7.78 -10.10
CA GLN A 21 -10.94 -6.54 -9.66
C GLN A 21 -10.21 -5.85 -10.82
N ARG A 22 -9.41 -6.57 -11.61
CA ARG A 22 -8.72 -6.04 -12.80
C ARG A 22 -9.68 -5.45 -13.82
N GLN A 23 -10.81 -6.11 -14.08
CA GLN A 23 -11.86 -5.62 -14.98
C GLN A 23 -12.57 -4.37 -14.41
N ALA A 24 -12.84 -4.34 -13.11
CA ALA A 24 -13.41 -3.16 -12.47
C ALA A 24 -12.49 -1.94 -12.55
N TRP A 25 -11.20 -2.13 -12.27
CA TRP A 25 -10.19 -1.06 -12.33
C TRP A 25 -9.97 -0.53 -13.75
N LEU A 26 -10.08 -1.38 -14.78
CA LEU A 26 -10.15 -0.93 -16.18
C LEU A 26 -11.35 -0.02 -16.41
N LEU A 27 -12.56 -0.49 -16.09
CA LEU A 27 -13.80 0.29 -16.26
C LEU A 27 -13.79 1.61 -15.47
N PHE A 28 -13.23 1.62 -14.26
CA PHE A 28 -13.04 2.85 -13.47
C PHE A 28 -12.11 3.84 -14.18
N SER A 29 -11.00 3.37 -14.76
CA SER A 29 -10.08 4.24 -15.51
C SER A 29 -10.68 4.78 -16.82
N GLU A 30 -11.60 4.05 -17.45
CA GLU A 30 -12.21 4.40 -18.75
C GLU A 30 -13.52 5.20 -18.63
N HIS A 31 -14.24 5.08 -17.52
CA HIS A 31 -15.60 5.62 -17.36
C HIS A 31 -15.82 6.39 -16.05
N GLY A 32 -14.85 6.39 -15.13
CA GLY A 32 -15.00 6.90 -13.77
C GLY A 32 -15.75 5.93 -12.83
N TYR A 33 -15.72 6.25 -11.54
CA TYR A 33 -16.31 5.41 -10.50
C TYR A 33 -17.82 5.30 -10.60
N GLU A 34 -18.52 6.44 -10.64
CA GLU A 34 -19.99 6.49 -10.57
C GLU A 34 -20.68 5.95 -11.81
N SER A 35 -20.13 6.20 -12.99
CA SER A 35 -20.66 5.65 -14.25
C SER A 35 -20.47 4.13 -14.39
N THR A 36 -19.69 3.51 -13.50
CA THR A 36 -19.36 2.08 -13.54
C THR A 36 -20.21 1.30 -12.53
N THR A 37 -21.17 0.53 -13.05
CA THR A 37 -22.09 -0.27 -12.22
C THR A 37 -21.58 -1.69 -11.96
N VAL A 38 -22.03 -2.30 -10.85
CA VAL A 38 -21.78 -3.72 -10.55
C VAL A 38 -22.24 -4.63 -11.69
N ASP A 39 -23.34 -4.31 -12.37
CA ASP A 39 -23.82 -5.10 -13.52
C ASP A 39 -22.85 -5.02 -14.71
N ARG A 40 -22.24 -3.85 -14.97
CA ARG A 40 -21.21 -3.70 -16.01
C ARG A 40 -19.94 -4.48 -15.66
N ILE A 41 -19.49 -4.39 -14.42
CA ILE A 41 -18.31 -5.14 -13.92
C ILE A 41 -18.54 -6.65 -14.03
N ALA A 42 -19.72 -7.13 -13.59
CA ALA A 42 -20.08 -8.53 -13.67
C ALA A 42 -20.13 -9.03 -15.13
N ALA A 43 -20.74 -8.25 -16.03
CA ALA A 43 -20.78 -8.57 -17.47
C ALA A 43 -19.38 -8.61 -18.10
N ALA A 44 -18.52 -7.62 -17.83
CA ALA A 44 -17.13 -7.60 -18.29
C ALA A 44 -16.30 -8.78 -17.76
N SER A 45 -16.64 -9.26 -16.56
CA SER A 45 -16.02 -10.43 -15.91
C SER A 45 -16.69 -11.76 -16.28
N GLY A 46 -17.58 -11.78 -17.29
CA GLY A 46 -18.26 -13.00 -17.77
C GLY A 46 -19.20 -13.67 -16.76
N MET A 47 -19.73 -12.93 -15.78
CA MET A 47 -20.51 -13.49 -14.67
C MET A 47 -21.81 -12.74 -14.37
N SER A 48 -22.73 -13.39 -13.65
CA SER A 48 -23.96 -12.76 -13.18
C SER A 48 -23.73 -11.88 -11.95
N ARG A 49 -24.59 -10.86 -11.75
CA ARG A 49 -24.60 -10.01 -10.55
C ARG A 49 -24.64 -10.81 -9.24
N ARG A 50 -25.42 -11.91 -9.20
CA ARG A 50 -25.46 -12.86 -8.08
C ARG A 50 -24.11 -13.54 -7.83
N THR A 51 -23.35 -13.82 -8.89
CA THR A 51 -22.00 -14.38 -8.78
C THR A 51 -21.00 -13.34 -8.30
N PHE A 52 -21.07 -12.10 -8.79
CA PHE A 52 -20.27 -10.99 -8.26
C PHE A 52 -20.41 -10.87 -6.73
N PHE A 53 -21.65 -10.83 -6.22
CA PHE A 53 -21.94 -10.74 -4.79
C PHE A 53 -21.50 -11.96 -3.94
N ARG A 54 -21.00 -13.03 -4.56
CA ARG A 54 -20.35 -14.16 -3.86
C ARG A 54 -18.87 -13.91 -3.57
N TYR A 55 -18.28 -12.91 -4.22
CA TYR A 55 -16.87 -12.52 -4.08
C TYR A 55 -16.72 -11.16 -3.38
N PHE A 56 -17.56 -10.16 -3.71
CA PHE A 56 -17.48 -8.80 -3.18
C PHE A 56 -18.86 -8.35 -2.70
N ALA A 57 -18.96 -7.72 -1.53
CA ALA A 57 -20.21 -7.20 -1.00
C ALA A 57 -20.62 -5.88 -1.69
N SER A 58 -19.65 -5.07 -2.13
CA SER A 58 -19.88 -3.75 -2.72
C SER A 58 -18.99 -3.46 -3.94
N LYS A 59 -19.17 -2.28 -4.55
CA LYS A 59 -18.23 -1.70 -5.54
C LYS A 59 -16.93 -1.26 -4.85
N ASP A 60 -17.06 -0.69 -3.66
CA ASP A 60 -15.98 -0.14 -2.82
C ASP A 60 -14.97 -1.23 -2.41
N ASP A 61 -15.45 -2.47 -2.17
CA ASP A 61 -14.62 -3.64 -1.85
C ASP A 61 -13.56 -3.92 -2.94
N LEU A 62 -13.82 -3.55 -4.20
CA LEU A 62 -12.89 -3.74 -5.31
C LEU A 62 -11.73 -2.75 -5.26
N VAL A 63 -11.98 -1.55 -4.72
CA VAL A 63 -10.91 -0.57 -4.45
C VAL A 63 -10.11 -1.04 -3.24
N LEU A 64 -10.78 -1.43 -2.15
CA LEU A 64 -10.12 -1.91 -0.93
C LEU A 64 -9.21 -3.11 -1.20
N ALA A 65 -9.71 -4.12 -1.92
CA ALA A 65 -8.95 -5.35 -2.20
C ALA A 65 -7.65 -5.06 -2.96
N ARG A 66 -7.69 -4.21 -4.00
CA ARG A 66 -6.50 -3.83 -4.78
C ARG A 66 -5.46 -3.14 -3.90
N MET A 67 -5.91 -2.29 -2.97
CA MET A 67 -5.03 -1.61 -2.03
C MET A 67 -4.45 -2.56 -0.98
N VAL A 68 -5.19 -3.56 -0.50
CA VAL A 68 -4.64 -4.59 0.39
C VAL A 68 -3.51 -5.36 -0.28
N GLU A 69 -3.73 -5.84 -1.51
CA GLU A 69 -2.73 -6.59 -2.28
C GLU A 69 -1.44 -5.79 -2.52
N SER A 70 -1.57 -4.50 -2.86
CA SER A 70 -0.42 -3.59 -2.97
C SER A 70 0.34 -3.44 -1.64
N GLY A 71 -0.36 -3.45 -0.50
CA GLY A 71 0.26 -3.32 0.82
C GLY A 71 1.12 -4.52 1.19
N ASP A 72 0.60 -5.72 0.97
CA ASP A 72 1.34 -6.96 1.22
C ASP A 72 2.60 -7.05 0.33
N ALA A 73 2.52 -6.56 -0.91
CA ALA A 73 3.67 -6.44 -1.81
C ALA A 73 4.72 -5.43 -1.32
N VAL A 74 4.31 -4.26 -0.79
CA VAL A 74 5.22 -3.28 -0.17
C VAL A 74 5.87 -3.86 1.09
N VAL A 75 5.12 -4.54 1.96
CA VAL A 75 5.69 -5.22 3.15
C VAL A 75 6.75 -6.24 2.73
N ALA A 76 6.47 -7.07 1.72
CA ALA A 76 7.44 -8.03 1.20
C ALA A 76 8.71 -7.35 0.65
N ALA A 77 8.54 -6.27 -0.14
CA ALA A 77 9.65 -5.49 -0.67
C ALA A 77 10.47 -4.80 0.44
N LEU A 78 9.81 -4.27 1.46
CA LEU A 78 10.43 -3.67 2.65
C LEU A 78 11.22 -4.70 3.44
N VAL A 79 10.64 -5.87 3.73
CA VAL A 79 11.33 -6.97 4.44
C VAL A 79 12.58 -7.41 3.68
N ALA A 80 12.53 -7.50 2.35
CA ALA A 80 13.67 -7.87 1.51
C ALA A 80 14.81 -6.82 1.46
N ARG A 81 14.62 -5.59 1.95
CA ARG A 81 15.69 -4.56 1.98
C ARG A 81 16.82 -4.92 2.95
N PRO A 82 18.10 -4.66 2.61
CA PRO A 82 19.22 -4.81 3.55
C PRO A 82 18.98 -4.13 4.90
N ALA A 83 19.25 -4.84 6.00
CA ALA A 83 19.08 -4.31 7.37
C ALA A 83 20.03 -3.15 7.73
N ALA A 84 21.02 -2.86 6.87
CA ALA A 84 21.93 -1.73 7.02
C ALA A 84 21.33 -0.39 6.53
N GLU A 85 20.30 -0.43 5.67
CA GLU A 85 19.61 0.77 5.17
C GLU A 85 18.83 1.47 6.28
N SER A 86 18.70 2.79 6.21
CA SER A 86 17.80 3.50 7.13
C SER A 86 16.34 3.08 6.85
N PRO A 87 15.45 3.11 7.86
CA PRO A 87 14.05 2.75 7.62
C PRO A 87 13.38 3.65 6.56
N TRP A 88 13.80 4.90 6.45
CA TRP A 88 13.33 5.85 5.42
C TRP A 88 13.75 5.45 4.01
N GLN A 89 15.03 5.07 3.83
CA GLN A 89 15.55 4.55 2.55
C GLN A 89 14.85 3.24 2.17
N ALA A 90 14.66 2.34 3.14
CA ALA A 90 13.99 1.06 2.93
C ALA A 90 12.52 1.23 2.54
N LEU A 91 11.80 2.18 3.15
CA LEU A 91 10.43 2.57 2.77
C LEU A 91 10.38 3.12 1.35
N ARG A 92 11.23 4.09 1.00
CA ARG A 92 11.30 4.64 -0.37
C ARG A 92 11.55 3.56 -1.42
N ALA A 93 12.47 2.65 -1.15
CA ALA A 93 12.77 1.54 -2.05
C ALA A 93 11.61 0.52 -2.14
N SER A 94 10.85 0.31 -1.05
CA SER A 94 9.69 -0.59 -1.06
C SER A 94 8.51 -0.08 -1.91
N PHE A 95 8.40 1.24 -2.10
CA PHE A 95 7.39 1.84 -2.96
C PHE A 95 7.71 1.74 -4.47
N GLN A 96 8.91 1.28 -4.86
CA GLN A 96 9.29 1.23 -6.27
C GLN A 96 8.34 0.37 -7.11
N SER A 97 7.86 -0.76 -6.57
CA SER A 97 6.89 -1.63 -7.25
C SER A 97 5.57 -0.93 -7.57
N ILE A 98 5.17 0.06 -6.76
CA ILE A 98 3.98 0.90 -6.97
C ILE A 98 4.26 1.98 -8.01
N VAL A 99 5.44 2.59 -7.99
CA VAL A 99 5.87 3.57 -8.99
C VAL A 99 5.94 2.93 -10.37
N ASP A 100 6.68 1.83 -10.50
CA ASP A 100 6.89 1.10 -11.76
C ASP A 100 5.55 0.64 -12.36
N ALA A 101 4.65 0.09 -11.54
CA ALA A 101 3.33 -0.36 -11.97
C ALA A 101 2.41 0.78 -12.47
N GLN A 102 2.56 1.99 -11.92
CA GLN A 102 1.80 3.16 -12.37
C GLN A 102 2.40 3.76 -13.63
N VAL A 103 3.72 3.90 -13.70
CA VAL A 103 4.42 4.44 -14.89
C VAL A 103 4.21 3.53 -16.10
N ALA A 104 4.23 2.20 -15.93
CA ALA A 104 3.94 1.25 -17.00
C ALA A 104 2.52 1.39 -17.59
N HIS A 105 1.59 2.01 -16.88
CA HIS A 105 0.18 2.16 -17.25
C HIS A 105 -0.32 3.61 -17.06
N ALA A 106 0.56 4.59 -17.34
CA ALA A 106 0.42 6.00 -16.97
C ALA A 106 -1.00 6.57 -17.10
N ASP A 107 -1.59 6.57 -18.30
CA ASP A 107 -2.91 7.18 -18.55
C ASP A 107 -4.02 6.62 -17.64
N ARG A 108 -4.08 5.29 -17.52
CA ARG A 108 -5.06 4.61 -16.66
C ARG A 108 -4.78 4.90 -15.19
N SER A 109 -3.52 4.84 -14.78
CA SER A 109 -3.12 5.11 -13.40
C SER A 109 -3.39 6.56 -12.98
N ARG A 110 -3.18 7.56 -13.86
CA ARG A 110 -3.55 8.95 -13.59
C ARG A 110 -5.06 9.11 -13.39
N ALA A 111 -5.87 8.55 -14.28
CA ALA A 111 -7.34 8.57 -14.14
C ALA A 111 -7.81 7.93 -12.83
N LEU A 112 -7.14 6.86 -12.40
CA LEU A 112 -7.40 6.19 -11.13
C LEU A 112 -6.95 7.00 -9.91
N GLN A 113 -5.84 7.75 -9.98
CA GLN A 113 -5.46 8.65 -8.88
C GLN A 113 -6.43 9.81 -8.71
N VAL A 114 -6.84 10.45 -9.82
CA VAL A 114 -7.91 11.47 -9.80
C VAL A 114 -9.18 10.92 -9.15
N MET A 115 -9.58 9.69 -9.50
CA MET A 115 -10.71 9.01 -8.88
C MET A 115 -10.52 8.80 -7.36
N LEU A 116 -9.37 8.27 -6.93
CA LEU A 116 -9.10 7.98 -5.51
C LEU A 116 -9.12 9.24 -4.63
N ARG A 117 -8.64 10.36 -5.18
CA ARG A 117 -8.60 11.68 -4.53
C ARG A 117 -9.97 12.36 -4.49
N ASP A 118 -10.66 12.43 -5.63
CA ASP A 118 -11.81 13.31 -5.80
C ASP A 118 -13.16 12.65 -5.48
N GLU A 119 -13.29 11.32 -5.59
CA GLU A 119 -14.55 10.59 -5.42
C GLU A 119 -14.93 10.39 -3.93
N PRO A 120 -15.97 11.05 -3.39
CA PRO A 120 -16.27 10.99 -1.96
C PRO A 120 -16.63 9.59 -1.46
N ALA A 121 -17.23 8.74 -2.31
CA ALA A 121 -17.53 7.35 -1.98
C ALA A 121 -16.26 6.52 -1.75
N VAL A 122 -15.19 6.81 -2.48
CA VAL A 122 -13.91 6.08 -2.41
C VAL A 122 -13.01 6.58 -1.28
N ARG A 123 -13.10 7.86 -0.92
CA ARG A 123 -12.25 8.47 0.13
C ARG A 123 -12.33 7.76 1.49
N ALA A 124 -13.51 7.24 1.88
CA ALA A 124 -13.66 6.48 3.13
C ALA A 124 -12.89 5.15 3.09
N THR A 125 -12.93 4.46 1.95
CA THR A 125 -12.14 3.24 1.67
C THR A 125 -10.65 3.53 1.64
N VAL A 126 -10.25 4.68 1.08
CA VAL A 126 -8.85 5.13 1.04
C VAL A 126 -8.29 5.35 2.44
N GLU A 127 -9.07 6.00 3.30
CA GLU A 127 -8.73 6.22 4.71
C GLU A 127 -8.59 4.91 5.50
N GLU A 128 -9.46 3.92 5.25
CA GLU A 128 -9.34 2.58 5.85
C GLU A 128 -8.08 1.86 5.37
N TRP A 129 -7.78 1.93 4.06
CA TRP A 129 -6.54 1.44 3.47
C TRP A 129 -5.31 2.06 4.14
N ARG A 130 -5.23 3.39 4.26
CA ARG A 130 -4.10 4.13 4.86
C ARG A 130 -3.82 3.66 6.28
N ARG A 131 -4.88 3.48 7.10
CA ARG A 131 -4.78 2.91 8.45
C ARG A 131 -4.25 1.47 8.44
N ARG A 132 -4.74 0.63 7.51
CA ARG A 132 -4.30 -0.76 7.39
C ARG A 132 -2.83 -0.88 6.99
N TRP A 133 -2.37 -0.11 6.00
CA TRP A 133 -0.95 -0.10 5.60
C TRP A 133 -0.05 0.42 6.71
N THR A 134 -0.51 1.43 7.46
CA THR A 134 0.20 1.91 8.65
C THR A 134 0.43 0.75 9.63
N ALA A 135 -0.63 0.00 9.96
CA ALA A 135 -0.54 -1.16 10.86
C ALA A 135 0.32 -2.32 10.30
N LEU A 136 0.32 -2.54 8.99
CA LEU A 136 1.10 -3.61 8.34
C LEU A 136 2.60 -3.29 8.25
N LEU A 137 2.97 -2.04 7.97
CA LEU A 137 4.37 -1.62 7.77
C LEU A 137 5.09 -1.30 9.09
N THR A 138 4.36 -0.79 10.10
CA THR A 138 4.96 -0.36 11.38
C THR A 138 5.86 -1.42 12.04
N PRO A 139 5.47 -2.71 12.16
CA PRO A 139 6.35 -3.73 12.75
C PRO A 139 7.67 -3.94 12.00
N ALA A 140 7.64 -3.89 10.66
CA ALA A 140 8.83 -4.06 9.81
C ALA A 140 9.76 -2.83 9.82
N VAL A 141 9.26 -1.68 10.27
CA VAL A 141 10.02 -0.44 10.51
C VAL A 141 10.55 -0.38 11.94
N ALA A 142 9.78 -0.79 12.95
CA ALA A 142 10.21 -0.89 14.34
C ALA A 142 11.44 -1.82 14.50
N ALA A 143 11.35 -3.04 13.96
CA ALA A 143 12.46 -4.00 13.98
C ALA A 143 13.74 -3.46 13.31
N ARG A 144 13.62 -2.53 12.34
CA ARG A 144 14.77 -1.86 11.71
C ARG A 144 15.37 -0.75 12.59
N LEU A 145 14.54 -0.01 13.33
CA LEU A 145 15.00 0.96 14.33
C LEU A 145 15.75 0.26 15.45
N GLU A 146 15.17 -0.78 16.06
CA GLU A 146 15.80 -1.63 17.07
C GLU A 146 17.15 -2.19 16.59
N SER A 147 17.17 -2.73 15.37
CA SER A 147 18.39 -3.25 14.74
C SER A 147 19.45 -2.15 14.49
N ALA A 148 19.07 -0.88 14.39
CA ALA A 148 20.00 0.25 14.25
C ALA A 148 20.51 0.75 15.61
N GLU A 149 19.62 0.80 16.60
CA GLU A 149 19.91 1.19 17.98
C GLU A 149 20.84 0.18 18.65
N GLY A 150 20.56 -1.13 18.58
CA GLY A 150 21.47 -2.17 19.09
C GLY A 150 22.86 -2.17 18.42
N ARG A 151 22.96 -1.75 17.15
CA ARG A 151 24.26 -1.51 16.48
C ARG A 151 24.96 -0.25 16.97
N ALA A 152 24.27 0.71 17.57
CA ALA A 152 24.87 1.87 18.22
C ALA A 152 25.29 1.55 19.66
N GLU A 153 24.43 0.85 20.41
CA GLU A 153 24.64 0.50 21.82
C GLU A 153 25.71 -0.58 22.02
N GLY A 154 25.80 -1.57 21.12
CA GLY A 154 26.90 -2.53 21.08
C GLY A 154 28.28 -1.93 20.78
N ARG A 155 28.35 -0.60 20.53
CA ARG A 155 29.60 0.18 20.47
C ARG A 155 29.83 1.06 21.71
N ALA A 156 28.94 1.02 22.71
CA ALA A 156 28.85 2.03 23.78
C ALA A 156 28.47 1.49 25.19
N GLU A 157 28.52 0.18 25.43
CA GLU A 157 28.02 -0.50 26.65
C GLU A 157 28.20 0.25 27.99
N GLY A 158 27.10 0.42 28.75
CA GLY A 158 27.16 1.21 29.99
C GLY A 158 25.93 1.34 30.91
N ARG A 159 25.08 0.30 31.07
CA ARG A 159 24.01 0.16 32.12
C ARG A 159 22.76 1.07 32.03
N ALA A 160 21.56 0.44 31.98
CA ALA A 160 20.51 0.53 33.03
C ALA A 160 19.14 -0.06 32.57
N GLU A 161 18.87 -1.33 32.89
CA GLU A 161 17.69 -2.07 32.41
C GLU A 161 16.52 -2.17 33.42
N GLY A 162 15.32 -2.49 32.92
CA GLY A 162 14.14 -2.91 33.68
C GLY A 162 12.94 -1.95 33.65
N ARG A 163 13.17 -0.62 33.62
CA ARG A 163 12.08 0.39 33.49
C ARG A 163 12.24 1.34 32.31
N ALA A 164 13.40 1.33 31.66
CA ALA A 164 13.64 2.03 30.41
C ALA A 164 13.08 1.25 29.21
N GLU A 165 13.23 -0.08 29.19
CA GLU A 165 12.87 -0.95 28.05
C GLU A 165 11.40 -0.80 27.62
N GLY A 166 10.44 -0.89 28.54
CA GLY A 166 9.01 -0.75 28.17
C GLY A 166 8.64 0.63 27.63
N ARG A 167 9.40 1.69 27.98
CA ARG A 167 9.23 3.03 27.40
C ARG A 167 9.98 3.19 26.07
N ALA A 168 11.13 2.52 25.92
CA ALA A 168 11.89 2.49 24.68
C ALA A 168 11.11 1.75 23.57
N ASP A 169 10.43 0.65 23.90
CA ASP A 169 9.53 -0.08 22.99
C ASP A 169 8.38 0.82 22.48
N ASP A 170 7.66 1.49 23.39
CA ASP A 170 6.62 2.47 23.05
C ASP A 170 7.17 3.65 22.20
N ASP A 171 8.30 4.25 22.60
CA ASP A 171 8.93 5.36 21.87
C ASP A 171 9.43 4.92 20.47
N THR A 172 9.89 3.68 20.31
CA THR A 172 10.37 3.12 19.03
C THR A 172 9.20 2.76 18.10
N ARG A 173 8.13 2.17 18.64
CA ARG A 173 6.88 1.94 17.91
C ARG A 173 6.25 3.24 17.43
N LEU A 174 6.21 4.27 18.28
CA LEU A 174 5.71 5.60 17.92
C LEU A 174 6.53 6.24 16.79
N ARG A 175 7.87 6.12 16.85
CA ARG A 175 8.78 6.56 15.78
C ARG A 175 8.54 5.78 14.47
N ALA A 176 8.36 4.46 14.56
CA ALA A 176 8.06 3.62 13.40
C ALA A 176 6.73 4.00 12.74
N GLU A 177 5.67 4.19 13.53
CA GLU A 177 4.36 4.61 13.03
C GLU A 177 4.43 6.00 12.38
N ALA A 178 5.13 6.96 13.00
CA ALA A 178 5.34 8.29 12.43
C ALA A 178 6.06 8.23 11.07
N LEU A 179 7.16 7.48 10.97
CA LEU A 179 7.89 7.29 9.71
C LEU A 179 7.01 6.65 8.63
N VAL A 180 6.24 5.61 8.96
CA VAL A 180 5.33 4.98 7.99
C VAL A 180 4.27 5.96 7.51
N ARG A 181 3.58 6.67 8.42
CA ARG A 181 2.52 7.61 8.05
C ARG A 181 3.06 8.76 7.19
N SER A 182 4.21 9.32 7.54
CA SER A 182 4.90 10.34 6.73
C SER A 182 5.30 9.82 5.34
N ALA A 183 5.80 8.58 5.24
CA ALA A 183 6.20 8.00 3.95
C ALA A 183 4.98 7.75 3.03
N LEU A 184 3.87 7.27 3.57
CA LEU A 184 2.61 7.10 2.82
C LEU A 184 2.05 8.44 2.34
N GLU A 185 2.09 9.48 3.18
CA GLU A 185 1.66 10.83 2.81
C GLU A 185 2.52 11.42 1.68
N CYS A 186 3.83 11.17 1.71
CA CYS A 186 4.74 11.60 0.65
C CYS A 186 4.46 10.89 -0.68
N LEU A 187 4.14 9.59 -0.64
CA LEU A 187 3.78 8.82 -1.82
C LEU A 187 2.48 9.34 -2.45
N GLU A 188 1.43 9.55 -1.65
CA GLU A 188 0.15 10.05 -2.16
C GLU A 188 0.27 11.49 -2.69
N SER A 189 1.00 12.37 -1.98
CA SER A 189 1.33 13.73 -2.47
C SER A 189 2.08 13.72 -3.81
N ALA A 190 2.96 12.74 -4.04
CA ALA A 190 3.66 12.58 -5.31
C ALA A 190 2.74 12.03 -6.42
N GLN A 191 1.83 11.11 -6.07
CA GLN A 191 0.82 10.56 -6.99
C GLN A 191 -0.18 11.62 -7.45
N ASP A 192 -0.68 12.46 -6.54
CA ASP A 192 -1.56 13.59 -6.85
C ASP A 192 -0.86 14.59 -7.78
N ALA A 193 0.35 15.02 -7.41
CA ALA A 193 1.16 15.94 -8.23
C ALA A 193 1.54 15.36 -9.60
N TRP A 194 1.61 14.03 -9.72
CA TRP A 194 1.87 13.32 -10.98
C TRP A 194 0.61 13.15 -11.84
N ALA A 195 -0.55 12.97 -11.23
CA ALA A 195 -1.84 12.86 -11.91
C ALA A 195 -2.23 14.17 -12.62
N GLU A 196 -1.82 15.31 -12.06
CA GLU A 196 -2.06 16.65 -12.62
C GLU A 196 -1.07 17.09 -13.71
N ARG A 197 0.01 16.33 -13.95
CA ARG A 197 1.12 16.73 -14.83
C ARG A 197 1.36 15.72 -15.95
N GLU A 198 1.07 16.08 -17.19
CA GLU A 198 1.25 15.20 -18.36
C GLU A 198 2.69 14.66 -18.49
N ASP A 199 3.71 15.50 -18.25
CA ASP A 199 5.14 15.12 -18.27
C ASP A 199 5.74 14.85 -16.88
N GLY A 200 4.91 14.54 -15.88
CA GLY A 200 5.39 14.25 -14.52
C GLY A 200 6.22 12.96 -14.45
N ASP A 201 7.42 13.05 -13.90
CA ASP A 201 8.22 11.91 -13.44
C ASP A 201 7.81 11.54 -12.00
N LEU A 202 7.06 10.44 -11.85
CA LEU A 202 6.55 9.99 -10.55
C LEU A 202 7.69 9.58 -9.60
N ASP A 203 8.74 8.95 -10.10
CA ASP A 203 9.84 8.46 -9.27
C ASP A 203 10.58 9.64 -8.61
N ARG A 204 10.89 10.66 -9.43
CA ARG A 204 11.42 11.94 -8.97
C ARG A 204 10.46 12.68 -8.03
N LEU A 205 9.15 12.61 -8.25
CA LEU A 205 8.18 13.27 -7.37
C LEU A 205 8.15 12.63 -5.98
N VAL A 206 8.26 11.30 -5.88
CA VAL A 206 8.39 10.59 -4.59
C VAL A 206 9.70 10.96 -3.89
N ASP A 207 10.81 11.09 -4.63
CA ASP A 207 12.09 11.58 -4.07
C ASP A 207 11.97 13.01 -3.53
N VAL A 208 11.26 13.90 -4.24
CA VAL A 208 11.04 15.29 -3.81
C VAL A 208 10.18 15.36 -2.55
N THR A 209 9.07 14.62 -2.46
CA THR A 209 8.20 14.65 -1.27
C THR A 209 8.88 13.98 -0.08
N MET A 210 9.47 12.79 -0.26
CA MET A 210 10.19 12.11 0.82
C MET A 210 11.47 12.84 1.26
N GLY A 211 12.11 13.58 0.36
CA GLY A 211 13.27 14.43 0.69
C GLY A 211 12.89 15.66 1.51
N ALA A 212 11.68 16.21 1.35
CA ALA A 212 11.21 17.40 2.05
C ALA A 212 10.90 17.16 3.54
N VAL A 213 10.62 15.90 3.94
CA VAL A 213 10.34 15.50 5.33
C VAL A 213 11.40 14.57 5.93
N ALA A 214 12.46 14.25 5.18
CA ALA A 214 13.57 13.47 5.69
C ALA A 214 14.19 14.20 6.90
N PRO A 215 14.48 13.50 8.03
CA PRO A 215 15.10 14.13 9.18
C PRO A 215 16.49 14.69 8.81
N LEU A 216 16.66 16.00 9.06
CA LEU A 216 17.93 16.73 8.92
C LEU A 216 18.95 16.30 9.99
#